data_AF-A0A2P4YB73-F1
#
_entry.id   AF-A0A2P4YB73-F1
#
_cell.length_a   1.000
_cell.length_b   1.000
_cell.length_c   1.000
_cell.angle_alpha   90.00
_cell.angle_beta   90.00
_cell.angle_gamma   90.00
#
_symmetry.space_group_name_H-M   'P 1'
#
loop_
_entity.id
_entity.type
_entity.pdbx_description
1 polymer ?
#
loop_
_entity_poly.entity_id
_entity_poly.type
_entity_poly.pdbx_seq_one_letter_code
_entity_poly.pdbx_strand_id
1 'polypeptide(L)'
;MVNLMIFILFGGFVVSKNTIPDWLIWLYWIDPVAWTVRSAVVSQYRSSELDVCVYKSVDYCAIYRMTMGQYALSLFDVPSETSWVGYGIIFMAGAYIFFMMLSYFALEYHRYERPEYIALPHEEKVAVSTEDRGAPYSLLKSPRTETPESGEITLHVNTTQPERKVDPVAIAFKDLWYTVRAPAGPGQPVQSLDLLKSVTGYALPGKITALMGSTGAGKTTLMDVIAGRKTEGTIKGTILLNGFEASNLSNDIHSTGSTFREAITFSAFLRQGDDVPDSRKFDSVDECLEMLGLDEIADQIIRGSSMEKLKRLTIGVEMAAQPSVLFLDEPTSGLDARSAKVIMDGVRKVADSGRTVLCTIHQPSTDVFHMFDSLLMLKRGGEMVYFGDLGHECKALINYFEAIPGVQRITDGYNPATWMMEVIGAGVASQHQVGQSNEERQGTDFVKYFNTSANKELLDAKMAEAGLFQPSEQLKPVSFSKKRAASNNTQLRFLLDRFFTLYWRTPSYNLTRLFISVFLGLVFGLVYVSAEFKTYQGVNSGLGMVFISTVFIGMVSFISILPLAFEERAAFYRERASQTYNTLWYFISFTIVELP
;
A
#
# COMPACT_ATOMS: atom_id res chain seq x y z
N MET A 1 -17.56 -17.02 -14.16
CA MET A 1 -17.55 -18.33 -13.46
C MET A 1 -18.89 -19.03 -13.52
N VAL A 2 -19.99 -18.40 -13.11
CA VAL A 2 -21.34 -18.99 -13.23
C VAL A 2 -21.65 -19.47 -14.66
N ASN A 3 -21.31 -18.68 -15.67
CA ASN A 3 -21.48 -19.09 -17.07
C ASN A 3 -20.70 -20.37 -17.45
N LEU A 4 -19.44 -20.48 -17.01
CA LEU A 4 -18.60 -21.65 -17.30
C LEU A 4 -19.14 -22.94 -16.66
N MET A 5 -19.73 -22.81 -15.48
CA MET A 5 -20.41 -23.92 -14.82
C MET A 5 -21.68 -24.34 -15.58
N ILE A 6 -22.50 -23.39 -16.04
CA ILE A 6 -23.69 -23.68 -16.84
C ILE A 6 -23.28 -24.45 -18.10
N PHE A 7 -22.24 -24.01 -18.80
CA PHE A 7 -21.70 -24.72 -19.98
C PHE A 7 -21.18 -26.11 -19.64
N ILE A 8 -20.48 -26.31 -18.52
CA ILE A 8 -20.00 -27.65 -18.15
C ILE A 8 -21.16 -28.58 -17.76
N LEU A 9 -22.16 -28.07 -17.05
CA LEU A 9 -23.31 -28.85 -16.59
C LEU A 9 -24.20 -29.30 -17.75
N PHE A 10 -24.49 -28.39 -18.69
CA PHE A 10 -25.27 -28.67 -19.89
C PHE A 10 -24.42 -29.11 -21.08
N GLY A 11 -23.14 -29.43 -20.87
CA GLY A 11 -22.23 -29.90 -21.92
C GLY A 11 -22.49 -31.32 -22.43
N GLY A 12 -23.49 -32.03 -21.89
CA GLY A 12 -23.87 -33.39 -22.32
C GLY A 12 -23.04 -34.53 -21.74
N PHE A 13 -21.93 -34.23 -21.05
CA PHE A 13 -21.08 -35.23 -20.41
C PHE A 13 -21.51 -35.52 -18.96
N VAL A 14 -21.85 -34.46 -18.23
CA VAL A 14 -22.20 -34.51 -16.79
C VAL A 14 -23.67 -34.91 -16.62
N VAL A 15 -24.51 -34.20 -17.36
CA VAL A 15 -25.95 -34.47 -17.50
C VAL A 15 -26.13 -34.91 -18.93
N SER A 16 -26.52 -36.17 -19.14
CA SER A 16 -26.78 -36.65 -20.51
C SER A 16 -28.04 -35.96 -21.05
N LYS A 17 -28.11 -35.78 -22.38
CA LYS A 17 -29.18 -35.02 -23.03
C LYS A 17 -30.59 -35.46 -22.59
N ASN A 18 -30.82 -36.76 -22.44
CA ASN A 18 -32.14 -37.31 -22.11
C ASN A 18 -32.52 -37.15 -20.63
N THR A 19 -31.58 -36.76 -19.78
CA THR A 19 -31.83 -36.48 -18.35
C THR A 19 -32.11 -35.00 -18.08
N ILE A 20 -31.89 -34.12 -19.07
CA ILE A 20 -32.18 -32.68 -18.97
C ILE A 20 -33.69 -32.48 -19.11
N PRO A 21 -34.36 -31.73 -18.21
CA PRO A 21 -35.76 -31.39 -18.37
C PRO A 21 -36.03 -30.66 -19.70
N ASP A 22 -37.13 -30.98 -20.37
CA ASP A 22 -37.45 -30.46 -21.72
C ASP A 22 -37.41 -28.93 -21.81
N TRP A 23 -37.82 -28.24 -20.75
CA TRP A 23 -37.83 -26.77 -20.68
C TRP A 23 -36.43 -26.14 -20.52
N LEU A 24 -35.40 -26.92 -20.15
CA LEU A 24 -34.00 -26.50 -20.07
C LEU A 24 -33.15 -26.96 -21.26
N ILE A 25 -33.70 -27.75 -22.19
CA ILE A 25 -32.91 -28.38 -23.26
C ILE A 25 -32.27 -27.37 -24.22
N TRP A 26 -32.81 -26.14 -24.32
CA TRP A 26 -32.22 -25.09 -25.14
C TRP A 26 -30.82 -24.68 -24.65
N LEU A 27 -30.52 -24.80 -23.35
CA LEU A 27 -29.19 -24.54 -22.78
C LEU A 27 -28.14 -25.50 -23.33
N TYR A 28 -28.52 -26.76 -23.58
CA TYR A 28 -27.65 -27.76 -24.22
C TYR A 28 -27.33 -27.41 -25.68
N TRP A 29 -28.25 -26.73 -26.39
CA TRP A 29 -28.06 -26.40 -27.81
C TRP A 29 -27.34 -25.09 -28.05
N ILE A 30 -27.45 -24.12 -27.13
CA ILE A 30 -26.71 -22.86 -27.22
C ILE A 30 -25.26 -22.99 -26.71
N ASP A 31 -24.99 -24.01 -25.89
CA ASP A 31 -23.69 -24.21 -25.24
C ASP A 31 -22.60 -24.69 -26.22
N PRO A 32 -21.52 -23.91 -26.44
CA PRO A 32 -20.39 -24.32 -27.26
C PRO A 32 -19.64 -25.55 -26.75
N VAL A 33 -19.65 -25.79 -25.43
CA VAL A 33 -18.99 -26.96 -24.83
C VAL A 33 -19.73 -28.24 -25.25
N ALA A 34 -21.06 -28.26 -25.23
CA ALA A 34 -21.86 -29.38 -25.73
C ALA A 34 -21.55 -29.73 -27.19
N TRP A 35 -21.43 -28.73 -28.07
CA TRP A 35 -21.04 -28.95 -29.47
C TRP A 35 -19.62 -29.50 -29.61
N THR A 36 -18.68 -28.95 -28.83
CA THR A 36 -17.27 -29.39 -28.85
C THR A 36 -17.13 -30.84 -28.37
N VAL A 37 -17.75 -31.17 -27.22
CA VAL A 37 -17.75 -32.53 -26.67
C VAL A 37 -18.39 -33.49 -27.66
N ARG A 38 -19.54 -33.15 -28.23
CA ARG A 38 -20.22 -33.99 -29.24
C ARG A 38 -19.31 -34.26 -30.44
N SER A 39 -18.74 -33.23 -31.04
CA SER A 39 -17.89 -33.39 -32.23
C SER A 39 -16.59 -34.15 -31.92
N ALA A 40 -15.96 -33.91 -30.78
CA ALA A 40 -14.75 -34.61 -30.37
C ALA A 40 -15.02 -36.11 -30.13
N VAL A 41 -16.09 -36.42 -29.39
CA VAL A 41 -16.47 -37.79 -29.06
C VAL A 41 -16.91 -38.55 -30.33
N VAL A 42 -17.72 -37.94 -31.20
CA VAL A 42 -18.08 -38.56 -32.50
C VAL A 42 -16.83 -38.80 -33.36
N SER A 43 -15.90 -37.83 -33.44
CA SER A 43 -14.66 -38.00 -34.20
C SER A 43 -13.82 -39.17 -33.67
N GLN A 44 -13.77 -39.36 -32.35
CA GLN A 44 -12.97 -40.42 -31.74
C GLN A 44 -13.64 -41.80 -31.90
N TYR A 45 -14.91 -41.94 -31.51
CA TYR A 45 -15.61 -43.23 -31.48
C TYR A 45 -16.07 -43.71 -32.87
N ARG A 46 -16.09 -42.85 -33.88
CA ARG A 46 -16.32 -43.24 -35.29
C ARG A 46 -15.02 -43.48 -36.06
N SER A 47 -13.87 -43.48 -35.39
CA SER A 47 -12.59 -43.85 -36.02
C SER A 47 -12.56 -45.35 -36.35
N SER A 48 -11.76 -45.73 -37.35
CA SER A 48 -11.65 -47.13 -37.80
C SER A 48 -11.14 -48.10 -36.73
N GLU A 49 -10.49 -47.60 -35.67
CA GLU A 49 -9.99 -48.42 -34.57
C GLU A 49 -11.09 -48.80 -33.57
N LEU A 50 -12.08 -47.92 -33.36
CA LEU A 50 -13.13 -48.08 -32.35
C LEU A 50 -14.49 -48.45 -32.95
N ASP A 51 -14.73 -48.12 -34.23
CA ASP A 51 -15.97 -48.45 -34.94
C ASP A 51 -15.97 -49.86 -35.54
N VAL A 52 -15.73 -50.87 -34.69
CA VAL A 52 -15.63 -52.29 -35.09
C VAL A 52 -16.73 -53.13 -34.45
N CYS A 53 -17.08 -54.26 -35.09
CA CYS A 53 -18.06 -55.21 -34.54
C CYS A 53 -17.51 -56.01 -33.36
N VAL A 54 -16.23 -56.41 -33.41
CA VAL A 54 -15.57 -57.17 -32.34
C VAL A 54 -14.48 -56.32 -31.71
N TYR A 55 -14.63 -55.98 -30.43
CA TYR A 55 -13.64 -55.21 -29.68
C TYR A 55 -13.30 -55.93 -28.37
N LYS A 56 -12.00 -56.19 -28.13
CA LYS A 56 -11.50 -56.91 -26.94
C LYS A 56 -12.34 -58.16 -26.60
N SER A 57 -12.51 -59.06 -27.57
CA SER A 57 -13.24 -60.34 -27.47
C SER A 57 -14.76 -60.26 -27.18
N VAL A 58 -15.37 -59.08 -27.31
CA VAL A 58 -16.84 -58.91 -27.25
C VAL A 58 -17.36 -58.54 -28.63
N ASP A 59 -18.37 -59.27 -29.12
CA ASP A 59 -19.07 -58.98 -30.38
C ASP A 59 -20.29 -58.08 -30.13
N TYR A 60 -20.11 -56.78 -30.37
CA TYR A 60 -21.15 -55.77 -30.18
C TYR A 60 -22.25 -55.87 -31.25
N CYS A 61 -21.90 -56.28 -32.47
CA CYS A 61 -22.85 -56.41 -33.57
C CYS A 61 -23.82 -57.58 -33.33
N ALA A 62 -23.33 -58.69 -32.74
CA ALA A 62 -24.19 -59.82 -32.38
C ALA A 62 -25.09 -59.53 -31.16
N ILE A 63 -24.57 -58.83 -30.15
CA ILE A 63 -25.28 -58.62 -28.87
C ILE A 63 -26.22 -57.41 -28.92
N TYR A 64 -25.74 -56.28 -29.43
CA TYR A 64 -26.44 -54.99 -29.36
C TYR A 64 -26.93 -54.48 -30.73
N ARG A 65 -26.63 -55.21 -31.82
CA ARG A 65 -26.94 -54.81 -33.21
C ARG A 65 -26.34 -53.46 -33.64
N MET A 66 -25.22 -53.08 -33.01
CA MET A 66 -24.50 -51.84 -33.29
C MET A 66 -23.00 -52.07 -33.12
N THR A 67 -22.17 -51.27 -33.77
CA THR A 67 -20.71 -51.33 -33.60
C THR A 67 -20.30 -50.83 -32.21
N MET A 68 -19.10 -51.18 -31.74
CA MET A 68 -18.61 -50.72 -30.43
C MET A 68 -18.65 -49.20 -30.30
N GLY A 69 -18.19 -48.47 -31.33
CA GLY A 69 -18.26 -47.00 -31.38
C GLY A 69 -19.69 -46.45 -31.25
N GLN A 70 -20.67 -47.04 -31.95
CA GLN A 70 -22.08 -46.63 -31.84
C GLN A 70 -22.67 -46.95 -30.47
N TYR A 71 -22.31 -48.10 -29.90
CA TYR A 71 -22.73 -48.48 -28.56
C TYR A 71 -22.20 -47.51 -27.49
N ALA A 72 -20.91 -47.17 -27.56
CA ALA A 72 -20.29 -46.23 -26.63
C ALA A 72 -20.91 -44.82 -26.72
N LEU A 73 -21.23 -44.35 -27.93
CA LEU A 73 -21.93 -43.08 -28.14
C LEU A 73 -23.35 -43.11 -27.58
N SER A 74 -24.05 -44.24 -27.70
CA SER A 74 -25.43 -44.40 -27.20
C SER A 74 -25.52 -44.33 -25.67
N LEU A 75 -24.47 -44.74 -24.95
CA LEU A 75 -24.41 -44.65 -23.49
C LEU A 75 -24.46 -43.20 -22.97
N PHE A 76 -23.98 -42.22 -23.76
CA PHE A 76 -23.97 -40.80 -23.40
C PHE A 76 -25.00 -39.96 -24.18
N ASP A 77 -25.96 -40.61 -24.87
CA ASP A 77 -26.97 -39.96 -25.71
C ASP A 77 -26.38 -39.08 -26.84
N VAL A 78 -25.20 -39.45 -27.35
CA VAL A 78 -24.50 -38.73 -28.42
C VAL A 78 -24.89 -39.34 -29.78
N PRO A 79 -25.30 -38.54 -30.79
CA PRO A 79 -25.63 -39.06 -32.11
C PRO A 79 -24.41 -39.64 -32.82
N SER A 80 -24.59 -40.74 -33.55
CA SER A 80 -23.49 -41.49 -34.18
C SER A 80 -23.11 -41.03 -35.60
N GLU A 81 -23.87 -40.12 -36.20
CA GLU A 81 -23.60 -39.62 -37.55
C GLU A 81 -22.33 -38.76 -37.58
N THR A 82 -21.45 -39.01 -38.57
CA THR A 82 -20.18 -38.28 -38.72
C THR A 82 -20.37 -36.84 -39.18
N SER A 83 -21.55 -36.48 -39.71
CA SER A 83 -21.96 -35.12 -40.07
C SER A 83 -21.87 -34.14 -38.88
N TRP A 84 -22.07 -34.62 -37.64
CA TRP A 84 -21.99 -33.80 -36.42
C TRP A 84 -20.60 -33.21 -36.15
N VAL A 85 -19.54 -33.78 -36.71
CA VAL A 85 -18.20 -33.17 -36.64
C VAL A 85 -18.15 -31.87 -37.43
N GLY A 86 -18.68 -31.88 -38.66
CA GLY A 86 -18.76 -30.69 -39.52
C GLY A 86 -19.67 -29.62 -38.92
N TYR A 87 -20.83 -30.01 -38.39
CA TYR A 87 -21.75 -29.07 -37.73
C TYR A 87 -21.12 -28.39 -36.51
N GLY A 88 -20.35 -29.12 -35.68
CA GLY A 88 -19.67 -28.50 -34.53
C GLY A 88 -18.58 -27.52 -34.94
N ILE A 89 -17.79 -27.80 -35.99
CA ILE A 89 -16.78 -26.86 -36.50
C ILE A 89 -17.43 -25.57 -37.00
N ILE A 90 -18.51 -25.69 -37.79
CA ILE A 90 -19.26 -24.53 -38.31
C ILE A 90 -19.84 -23.72 -37.15
N PHE A 91 -20.46 -24.38 -36.17
CA PHE A 91 -21.01 -23.71 -34.99
C PHE A 91 -19.93 -22.97 -34.21
N MET A 92 -18.78 -23.59 -33.95
CA MET A 92 -17.67 -22.97 -33.21
C MET A 92 -17.08 -21.77 -33.95
N ALA A 93 -16.93 -21.85 -35.27
CA ALA A 93 -16.48 -20.72 -36.09
C ALA A 93 -17.49 -19.56 -36.05
N GLY A 94 -18.79 -19.88 -36.18
CA GLY A 94 -19.87 -18.89 -36.08
C GLY A 94 -19.93 -18.23 -34.70
N ALA A 95 -19.85 -19.02 -33.63
CA ALA A 95 -19.84 -18.53 -32.25
C ALA A 95 -18.62 -17.63 -31.98
N TYR A 96 -17.44 -18.02 -32.47
CA TYR A 96 -16.22 -17.21 -32.34
C TYR A 96 -16.38 -15.84 -33.00
N ILE A 97 -16.83 -15.81 -34.26
CA ILE A 97 -17.06 -14.55 -34.99
C ILE A 97 -18.11 -13.70 -34.29
N PHE A 98 -19.21 -14.32 -33.83
CA PHE A 98 -20.28 -13.64 -33.12
C PHE A 98 -19.81 -12.97 -31.82
N PHE A 99 -19.12 -13.72 -30.95
CA PHE A 99 -18.61 -13.16 -29.69
C PHE A 99 -17.50 -12.13 -29.90
N MET A 100 -16.68 -12.29 -30.95
CA MET A 100 -15.69 -11.27 -31.35
C MET A 100 -16.37 -9.97 -31.79
N MET A 101 -17.42 -10.04 -32.61
CA MET A 101 -18.20 -8.87 -33.02
C MET A 101 -18.89 -8.21 -31.82
N LEU A 102 -19.50 -9.00 -30.94
CA LEU A 102 -20.12 -8.48 -29.71
C LEU A 102 -19.09 -7.77 -28.83
N SER A 103 -17.89 -8.34 -28.67
CA SER A 103 -16.81 -7.76 -27.90
C SER A 103 -16.30 -6.46 -28.52
N TYR A 104 -16.19 -6.41 -29.85
CA TYR A 104 -15.87 -5.18 -30.59
C TYR A 104 -16.89 -4.07 -30.30
N PHE A 105 -18.20 -4.37 -30.44
CA PHE A 105 -19.25 -3.39 -30.14
C PHE A 105 -19.24 -2.95 -28.68
N ALA A 106 -19.05 -3.88 -27.73
CA ALA A 106 -19.00 -3.55 -26.32
C ALA A 106 -17.83 -2.61 -25.98
N LEU A 107 -16.66 -2.86 -26.56
CA LEU A 107 -15.48 -2.01 -26.31
C LEU A 107 -15.55 -0.65 -27.01
N GLU A 108 -16.14 -0.58 -28.20
CA GLU A 108 -16.27 0.66 -28.96
C GLU A 108 -17.34 1.59 -28.35
N TYR A 109 -18.47 1.04 -27.89
CA TYR A 109 -19.64 1.84 -27.50
C TYR A 109 -19.91 1.88 -25.98
N HIS A 110 -19.31 0.99 -25.18
CA HIS A 110 -19.46 0.97 -23.73
C HIS A 110 -18.12 1.20 -23.01
N ARG A 111 -17.85 2.46 -22.68
CA ARG A 111 -16.73 2.83 -21.80
C ARG A 111 -17.17 2.72 -20.34
N TYR A 112 -16.77 1.65 -19.67
CA TYR A 112 -17.03 1.46 -18.24
C TYR A 112 -16.02 2.31 -17.44
N GLU A 113 -16.31 3.59 -17.25
CA GLU A 113 -15.65 4.39 -16.22
C GLU A 113 -16.13 3.85 -14.88
N ARG A 114 -15.19 3.37 -14.04
CA ARG A 114 -15.54 2.93 -12.69
C ARG A 114 -16.16 4.14 -11.97
N PRO A 115 -17.36 4.03 -11.38
CA PRO A 115 -17.89 5.14 -10.61
C PRO A 115 -16.88 5.49 -9.53
N GLU A 116 -16.40 6.73 -9.56
CA GLU A 116 -15.69 7.34 -8.46
C GLU A 116 -16.64 7.22 -7.25
N TYR A 117 -16.21 6.45 -6.26
CA TYR A 117 -17.09 5.87 -5.25
C TYR A 117 -17.99 6.92 -4.62
N ILE A 118 -19.24 6.52 -4.35
CA ILE A 118 -20.22 7.29 -3.60
C ILE A 118 -19.60 7.63 -2.25
N ALA A 119 -18.99 8.81 -2.13
CA ALA A 119 -18.91 9.47 -0.86
C ALA A 119 -20.36 9.60 -0.40
N LEU A 120 -20.71 8.99 0.73
CA LEU A 120 -21.93 9.36 1.43
C LEU A 120 -21.88 10.89 1.51
N PRO A 121 -22.85 11.63 0.95
CA PRO A 121 -22.90 13.05 1.16
C PRO A 121 -23.07 13.21 2.67
N HIS A 122 -21.98 13.55 3.35
CA HIS A 122 -22.11 14.25 4.60
C HIS A 122 -22.90 15.50 4.21
N GLU A 123 -24.03 15.74 4.87
CA GLU A 123 -24.76 16.98 4.73
C GLU A 123 -23.79 18.13 5.06
N GLU A 124 -23.12 18.65 4.04
CA GLU A 124 -22.49 19.95 4.08
C GLU A 124 -23.64 20.93 4.27
N LYS A 125 -23.87 21.33 5.52
CA LYS A 125 -24.59 22.56 5.83
C LYS A 125 -23.69 23.73 5.44
N VAL A 126 -23.52 23.95 4.13
CA VAL A 126 -23.02 25.19 3.57
C VAL A 126 -23.98 25.59 2.45
N ALA A 127 -25.03 26.31 2.86
CA ALA A 127 -25.92 26.98 1.94
C ALA A 127 -25.16 28.07 1.17
N VAL A 128 -25.16 28.01 -0.15
CA VAL A 128 -24.97 29.18 -1.01
C VAL A 128 -26.00 29.11 -2.14
N SER A 129 -27.17 29.67 -1.90
CA SER A 129 -28.09 30.10 -2.95
C SER A 129 -27.61 31.46 -3.48
N THR A 130 -27.01 31.47 -4.65
CA THR A 130 -26.85 32.68 -5.46
C THR A 130 -28.20 33.02 -6.09
N GLU A 131 -28.90 33.99 -5.50
CA GLU A 131 -29.80 34.95 -6.15
C GLU A 131 -30.58 35.68 -5.04
N ASP A 132 -30.10 36.84 -4.59
CA ASP A 132 -30.87 38.08 -4.74
C ASP A 132 -30.10 39.33 -4.27
N ARG A 133 -30.33 40.42 -5.00
CA ARG A 133 -29.73 41.73 -4.78
C ARG A 133 -30.46 42.48 -3.66
N GLY A 134 -29.73 42.84 -2.61
CA GLY A 134 -29.91 44.10 -1.87
C GLY A 134 -30.79 44.07 -0.61
N ALA A 135 -30.15 44.04 0.58
CA ALA A 135 -30.55 44.73 1.82
C ALA A 135 -29.58 44.37 2.98
N PRO A 136 -29.38 45.24 3.99
CA PRO A 136 -28.25 45.17 4.91
C PRO A 136 -28.47 44.23 6.11
N TYR A 137 -27.38 43.52 6.46
CA TYR A 137 -27.06 42.83 7.71
C TYR A 137 -28.13 42.82 8.82
N SER A 138 -28.80 41.69 9.00
CA SER A 138 -29.49 41.34 10.25
C SER A 138 -28.55 40.53 11.14
N LEU A 139 -28.07 41.16 12.22
CA LEU A 139 -27.38 40.51 13.34
C LEU A 139 -28.32 39.47 14.01
N LEU A 140 -28.04 38.19 13.83
CA LEU A 140 -28.64 37.12 14.63
C LEU A 140 -28.03 37.14 16.04
N LYS A 141 -28.89 37.44 17.02
CA LYS A 141 -28.59 37.37 18.46
C LYS A 141 -28.25 35.93 18.85
N SER A 142 -27.15 35.73 19.57
CA SER A 142 -26.92 34.48 20.30
C SER A 142 -27.92 34.35 21.47
N PRO A 143 -28.35 33.13 21.84
CA PRO A 143 -29.14 32.95 23.05
C PRO A 143 -28.25 33.23 24.25
N ARG A 144 -28.57 34.31 24.97
CA ARG A 144 -28.07 34.56 26.32
C ARG A 144 -28.55 33.44 27.24
N THR A 145 -27.61 32.66 27.76
CA THR A 145 -27.81 31.89 28.98
C THR A 145 -28.09 32.87 30.11
N GLU A 146 -29.21 32.68 30.79
CA GLU A 146 -29.57 33.39 32.01
C GLU A 146 -28.48 33.19 33.06
N THR A 147 -28.14 34.27 33.74
CA THR A 147 -27.17 34.33 34.84
C THR A 147 -27.82 33.72 36.08
N PRO A 148 -27.28 32.65 36.69
CA PRO A 148 -27.41 32.44 38.11
C PRO A 148 -26.33 33.24 38.83
N GLU A 149 -26.68 33.63 40.04
CA GLU A 149 -25.98 34.54 40.93
C GLU A 149 -24.52 34.12 41.22
N SER A 150 -23.75 35.14 41.58
CA SER A 150 -22.36 35.11 42.03
C SER A 150 -22.03 33.94 42.96
N GLY A 151 -21.46 32.89 42.37
CA GLY A 151 -20.63 31.90 43.03
C GLY A 151 -19.42 31.68 42.13
N GLU A 152 -18.22 31.88 42.66
CA GLU A 152 -16.97 31.63 41.95
C GLU A 152 -16.89 30.14 41.61
N ILE A 153 -17.32 29.77 40.40
CA ILE A 153 -17.12 28.42 39.87
C ILE A 153 -15.71 28.39 39.32
N THR A 154 -14.74 28.07 40.17
CA THR A 154 -13.43 27.58 39.74
C THR A 154 -13.66 26.26 39.00
N LEU A 155 -13.80 26.35 37.68
CA LEU A 155 -13.71 25.21 36.78
C LEU A 155 -12.26 24.72 36.85
N HIS A 156 -12.01 23.74 37.72
CA HIS A 156 -10.83 22.90 37.62
C HIS A 156 -10.92 22.14 36.30
N VAL A 157 -10.43 22.76 35.23
CA VAL A 157 -9.93 22.00 34.09
C VAL A 157 -8.76 21.23 34.68
N ASN A 158 -9.02 19.97 35.05
CA ASN A 158 -7.95 18.99 35.16
C ASN A 158 -7.39 18.87 33.74
N THR A 159 -6.51 19.79 33.36
CA THR A 159 -5.48 19.49 32.39
C THR A 159 -4.67 18.41 33.07
N THR A 160 -5.10 17.15 32.92
CA THR A 160 -4.16 16.04 32.88
C THR A 160 -3.18 16.43 31.80
N GLN A 161 -2.09 17.10 32.21
CA GLN A 161 -0.93 17.27 31.36
C GLN A 161 -0.67 15.88 30.78
N PRO A 162 -0.52 15.72 29.46
CA PRO A 162 -0.22 14.43 28.87
C PRO A 162 1.11 13.96 29.46
N GLU A 163 1.05 13.18 30.55
CA GLU A 163 2.19 12.58 31.21
C GLU A 163 2.63 11.38 30.39
N ARG A 164 3.20 11.68 29.23
CA ARG A 164 4.35 10.97 28.68
C ARG A 164 5.10 11.94 27.76
N LYS A 165 5.99 12.74 28.36
CA LYS A 165 7.09 13.33 27.58
C LYS A 165 7.82 12.15 26.94
N VAL A 166 7.79 12.10 25.61
CA VAL A 166 8.53 11.10 24.84
C VAL A 166 9.98 11.21 25.25
N ASP A 167 10.62 10.08 25.54
CA ASP A 167 12.03 10.08 25.93
C ASP A 167 12.85 10.71 24.79
N PRO A 168 13.56 11.82 25.05
CA PRO A 168 14.30 12.52 24.00
C PRO A 168 15.47 11.62 23.54
N VAL A 169 15.53 11.38 22.23
CA VAL A 169 16.59 10.56 21.61
C VAL A 169 17.32 11.35 20.55
N ALA A 170 18.57 11.68 20.80
CA ALA A 170 19.46 12.24 19.80
C ALA A 170 20.06 11.13 18.93
N ILE A 171 20.17 11.39 17.63
CA ILE A 171 20.84 10.50 16.67
C ILE A 171 22.16 11.13 16.29
N ALA A 172 23.23 10.35 16.28
CA ALA A 172 24.51 10.73 15.73
C ALA A 172 25.02 9.64 14.79
N PHE A 173 25.73 10.01 13.75
CA PHE A 173 26.41 9.07 12.86
C PHE A 173 27.79 9.60 12.55
N LYS A 174 28.79 8.72 12.57
CA LYS A 174 30.20 9.07 12.43
C LYS A 174 30.86 8.25 11.34
N ASP A 175 31.53 8.97 10.45
CA ASP A 175 32.35 8.45 9.35
C ASP A 175 31.62 7.35 8.57
N LEU A 176 30.37 7.62 8.21
CA LEU A 176 29.50 6.67 7.57
C LEU A 176 29.90 6.49 6.09
N TRP A 177 30.20 5.25 5.70
CA TRP A 177 30.43 4.84 4.32
C TRP A 177 29.44 3.76 3.92
N TYR A 178 28.94 3.84 2.68
CA TYR A 178 28.10 2.80 2.10
C TYR A 178 28.54 2.45 0.69
N THR A 179 28.92 1.19 0.51
CA THR A 179 29.43 0.67 -0.75
C THR A 179 28.52 -0.44 -1.26
N VAL A 180 28.11 -0.34 -2.53
CA VAL A 180 27.33 -1.36 -3.24
C VAL A 180 28.16 -2.02 -4.33
N ARG A 181 27.82 -3.25 -4.69
CA ARG A 181 28.40 -3.92 -5.86
C ARG A 181 27.59 -3.53 -7.09
N ALA A 182 28.22 -2.92 -8.08
CA ALA A 182 27.56 -2.62 -9.34
C ALA A 182 27.30 -3.94 -10.09
N PRO A 183 26.09 -4.15 -10.64
CA PRO A 183 25.81 -5.31 -11.47
C PRO A 183 26.72 -5.26 -12.71
N ALA A 184 27.66 -6.20 -12.80
CA ALA A 184 28.55 -6.30 -13.94
C ALA A 184 27.81 -6.93 -15.13
N GLY A 185 28.01 -6.37 -16.33
CA GLY A 185 27.64 -7.06 -17.56
C GLY A 185 28.46 -8.36 -17.74
N PRO A 186 27.99 -9.32 -18.55
CA PRO A 186 28.71 -10.56 -18.76
C PRO A 186 30.14 -10.29 -19.28
N GLY A 187 31.15 -10.66 -18.49
CA GLY A 187 32.58 -10.49 -18.82
C GLY A 187 33.28 -9.26 -18.23
N GLN A 188 32.58 -8.39 -17.49
CA GLN A 188 33.22 -7.26 -16.79
C GLN A 188 33.51 -7.58 -15.32
N PRO A 189 34.61 -7.06 -14.73
CA PRO A 189 34.88 -7.20 -13.31
C PRO A 189 33.80 -6.48 -12.48
N VAL A 190 33.40 -7.10 -11.36
CA VAL A 190 32.47 -6.51 -10.40
C VAL A 190 33.12 -5.25 -9.82
N GLN A 191 32.59 -4.07 -10.18
CA GLN A 191 33.04 -2.80 -9.63
C GLN A 191 32.25 -2.48 -8.36
N SER A 192 32.95 -2.08 -7.29
CA SER A 192 32.33 -1.51 -6.11
C SER A 192 32.09 -0.02 -6.31
N LEU A 193 30.87 0.44 -6.03
CA LEU A 193 30.48 1.84 -6.10
C LEU A 193 30.21 2.37 -4.69
N ASP A 194 30.99 3.38 -4.29
CA ASP A 194 30.76 4.10 -3.03
C ASP A 194 29.67 5.14 -3.24
N LEU A 195 28.55 4.96 -2.54
CA LEU A 195 27.39 5.86 -2.60
C LEU A 195 27.41 6.92 -1.50
N LEU A 196 28.09 6.65 -0.39
CA LEU A 196 28.31 7.58 0.73
C LEU A 196 29.78 7.52 1.15
N LYS A 197 30.38 8.69 1.38
CA LYS A 197 31.80 8.83 1.68
C LYS A 197 32.00 9.67 2.94
N SER A 198 32.29 9.00 4.06
CA SER A 198 32.64 9.61 5.35
C SER A 198 31.64 10.67 5.83
N VAL A 199 30.36 10.32 5.83
CA VAL A 199 29.29 11.23 6.25
C VAL A 199 29.19 11.23 7.78
N THR A 200 29.24 12.41 8.39
CA THR A 200 29.20 12.60 9.84
C THR A 200 28.25 13.73 10.20
N GLY A 201 27.35 13.49 11.14
CA GLY A 201 26.31 14.46 11.51
C GLY A 201 25.45 13.96 12.65
N TYR A 202 24.49 14.77 13.05
CA TYR A 202 23.58 14.45 14.14
C TYR A 202 22.20 15.11 13.98
N ALA A 203 21.21 14.61 14.72
CA ALA A 203 19.87 15.17 14.84
C ALA A 203 19.46 15.20 16.32
N LEU A 204 18.84 16.30 16.74
CA LEU A 204 18.53 16.57 18.15
C LEU A 204 17.03 16.50 18.44
N PRO A 205 16.64 16.10 19.66
CA PRO A 205 15.25 16.17 20.13
C PRO A 205 14.70 17.59 20.05
N GLY A 206 13.45 17.73 19.61
CA GLY A 206 12.83 19.05 19.46
C GLY A 206 13.16 19.75 18.13
N LYS A 207 14.04 19.18 17.31
CA LYS A 207 14.48 19.78 16.04
C LYS A 207 14.08 18.95 14.82
N ILE A 208 13.85 19.63 13.70
CA ILE A 208 13.71 19.03 12.38
C ILE A 208 15.01 19.23 11.60
N THR A 209 15.68 18.12 11.31
CA THR A 209 16.88 18.11 10.48
C THR A 209 16.51 17.74 9.03
N ALA A 210 16.80 18.63 8.08
CA ALA A 210 16.61 18.40 6.65
C ALA A 210 17.84 17.73 6.02
N LEU A 211 17.61 16.72 5.19
CA LEU A 211 18.58 16.08 4.32
C LEU A 211 18.34 16.55 2.87
N MET A 212 19.26 17.34 2.33
CA MET A 212 19.17 17.88 0.97
C MET A 212 20.40 17.60 0.12
N GLY A 213 20.27 17.79 -1.20
CA GLY A 213 21.30 17.45 -2.18
C GLY A 213 20.69 17.09 -3.53
N SER A 214 21.52 17.03 -4.58
CA SER A 214 21.07 16.65 -5.93
C SER A 214 20.42 15.27 -5.97
N THR A 215 19.63 15.02 -7.01
CA THR A 215 19.21 13.66 -7.38
C THR A 215 20.46 12.80 -7.60
N GLY A 216 20.52 11.65 -6.92
CA GLY A 216 21.71 10.79 -6.92
C GLY A 216 22.84 11.21 -5.97
N ALA A 217 22.63 12.19 -5.08
CA ALA A 217 23.60 12.55 -4.03
C ALA A 217 23.67 11.54 -2.87
N GLY A 218 22.73 10.60 -2.79
CA GLY A 218 22.70 9.59 -1.72
C GLY A 218 21.82 9.97 -0.51
N LYS A 219 20.92 10.95 -0.62
CA LYS A 219 19.99 11.34 0.48
C LYS A 219 19.18 10.18 1.04
N THR A 220 18.41 9.51 0.17
CA THR A 220 17.60 8.34 0.54
C THR A 220 18.49 7.19 0.99
N THR A 221 19.66 7.02 0.36
CA THR A 221 20.65 6.01 0.78
C THR A 221 21.15 6.26 2.21
N LEU A 222 21.49 7.51 2.55
CA LEU A 222 21.93 7.90 3.89
C LEU A 222 20.84 7.66 4.91
N MET A 223 19.62 8.09 4.63
CA MET A 223 18.48 7.85 5.51
C MET A 223 18.18 6.35 5.66
N ASP A 224 18.24 5.56 4.58
CA ASP A 224 18.08 4.11 4.64
C ASP A 224 19.16 3.45 5.50
N VAL A 225 20.40 3.91 5.43
CA VAL A 225 21.50 3.36 6.24
C VAL A 225 21.32 3.74 7.71
N ILE A 226 20.98 5.00 8.02
CA ILE A 226 20.74 5.46 9.40
C ILE A 226 19.54 4.73 10.00
N ALA A 227 18.46 4.53 9.23
CA ALA A 227 17.27 3.81 9.65
C ALA A 227 17.40 2.28 9.53
N GLY A 228 18.59 1.74 9.25
CA GLY A 228 18.83 0.29 9.22
C GLY A 228 18.13 -0.48 8.08
N ARG A 229 17.65 0.21 7.03
CA ARG A 229 16.88 -0.36 5.91
C ARG A 229 17.74 -1.04 4.84
N LYS A 230 19.05 -0.76 4.77
CA LYS A 230 19.97 -1.38 3.79
C LYS A 230 20.61 -2.66 4.34
N THR A 231 20.42 -3.78 3.63
CA THR A 231 20.96 -5.11 4.00
C THR A 231 21.95 -5.71 2.98
N GLU A 232 21.98 -5.23 1.74
CA GLU A 232 22.77 -5.86 0.65
C GLU A 232 24.18 -5.27 0.45
N GLY A 233 24.48 -4.09 1.01
CA GLY A 233 25.76 -3.39 0.85
C GLY A 233 26.64 -3.45 2.08
N THR A 234 27.89 -2.99 1.96
CA THR A 234 28.81 -2.87 3.10
C THR A 234 28.67 -1.49 3.73
N ILE A 235 28.29 -1.45 5.00
CA ILE A 235 28.24 -0.23 5.82
C ILE A 235 29.54 -0.17 6.65
N LYS A 236 30.22 0.98 6.65
CA LYS A 236 31.30 1.31 7.61
C LYS A 236 30.95 2.60 8.35
N GLY A 237 31.55 2.81 9.52
CA GLY A 237 31.21 3.90 10.43
C GLY A 237 30.29 3.44 11.55
N THR A 238 29.89 4.36 12.41
CA THR A 238 29.03 4.07 13.57
C THR A 238 27.78 4.93 13.56
N ILE A 239 26.65 4.33 13.96
CA ILE A 239 25.37 5.02 14.17
C ILE A 239 25.06 4.89 15.65
N LEU A 240 24.79 6.02 16.29
CA LEU A 240 24.65 6.17 17.73
C LEU A 240 23.28 6.78 18.06
N LEU A 241 22.62 6.25 19.08
CA LEU A 241 21.42 6.78 19.71
C LEU A 241 21.77 7.14 21.15
N ASN A 242 21.68 8.42 21.51
CA ASN A 242 22.11 8.93 22.82
C ASN A 242 23.54 8.53 23.23
N GLY A 243 24.45 8.39 22.25
CA GLY A 243 25.83 7.95 22.45
C GLY A 243 26.06 6.43 22.49
N PHE A 244 25.03 5.60 22.31
CA PHE A 244 25.12 4.14 22.26
C PHE A 244 24.89 3.60 20.84
N GLU A 245 25.55 2.51 20.44
CA GLU A 245 25.34 1.94 19.10
C GLU A 245 23.87 1.52 18.86
N ALA A 246 23.34 1.93 17.71
CA ALA A 246 21.96 1.64 17.34
C ALA A 246 21.75 0.15 17.10
N SER A 247 20.74 -0.44 17.75
CA SER A 247 20.24 -1.77 17.41
C SER A 247 19.10 -1.67 16.39
N ASN A 248 19.05 -2.66 15.47
CA ASN A 248 18.19 -2.71 14.26
C ASN A 248 16.90 -1.87 14.31
N LEU A 249 16.83 -0.81 13.50
CA LEU A 249 15.62 -0.01 13.27
C LEU A 249 14.71 -0.69 12.21
N SER A 250 13.39 -0.64 12.41
CA SER A 250 12.40 -1.34 11.58
C SER A 250 11.75 -0.47 10.50
N ASN A 251 11.21 -1.09 9.45
CA ASN A 251 10.68 -0.43 8.24
C ASN A 251 9.17 -0.15 8.31
N ASP A 252 8.70 0.94 7.67
CA ASP A 252 7.26 1.28 7.56
C ASP A 252 6.84 1.68 6.11
N ILE A 253 5.63 1.26 5.70
CA ILE A 253 4.86 1.60 4.46
C ILE A 253 3.35 1.62 4.89
N HIS A 254 2.31 1.98 4.07
CA HIS A 254 0.86 2.04 4.49
C HIS A 254 -0.15 0.98 3.96
N SER A 255 -1.31 0.78 4.65
CA SER A 255 -2.46 -0.11 4.27
C SER A 255 -3.72 0.74 4.05
N THR A 256 -4.62 0.30 3.16
CA THR A 256 -5.68 1.13 2.55
C THR A 256 -7.12 0.70 2.87
N GLY A 257 -7.34 -0.29 3.76
CA GLY A 257 -8.65 -0.93 3.97
C GLY A 257 -9.53 -0.43 5.15
N SER A 258 -9.09 0.55 5.95
CA SER A 258 -9.77 0.98 7.19
C SER A 258 -10.30 2.43 7.11
N THR A 259 -10.96 2.95 8.15
CA THR A 259 -11.08 4.41 8.32
C THR A 259 -9.77 5.02 8.82
N PHE A 260 -9.63 6.35 8.77
CA PHE A 260 -8.45 7.05 9.29
C PHE A 260 -8.24 6.72 10.79
N ARG A 261 -9.30 6.85 11.59
CA ARG A 261 -9.29 6.56 13.03
C ARG A 261 -8.96 5.09 13.30
N GLU A 262 -9.56 4.15 12.58
CA GLU A 262 -9.29 2.72 12.74
C GLU A 262 -7.84 2.36 12.42
N ALA A 263 -7.27 2.93 11.36
CA ALA A 263 -5.89 2.68 10.98
C ALA A 263 -4.89 3.20 12.03
N ILE A 264 -5.13 4.39 12.58
CA ILE A 264 -4.31 4.98 13.65
C ILE A 264 -4.49 4.17 14.94
N THR A 265 -5.73 3.78 15.28
CA THR A 265 -6.04 2.94 16.45
C THR A 265 -5.35 1.58 16.37
N PHE A 266 -5.42 0.92 15.21
CA PHE A 266 -4.76 -0.36 14.97
C PHE A 266 -3.24 -0.26 15.21
N SER A 267 -2.62 0.82 14.75
CA SER A 267 -1.20 1.09 14.99
C SER A 267 -0.90 1.33 16.47
N ALA A 268 -1.68 2.19 17.15
CA ALA A 268 -1.50 2.50 18.56
C ALA A 268 -1.58 1.23 19.42
N PHE A 269 -2.57 0.37 19.20
CA PHE A 269 -2.77 -0.84 20.00
C PHE A 269 -1.73 -1.92 19.80
N LEU A 270 -1.16 -2.02 18.58
CA LEU A 270 -0.19 -3.07 18.26
C LEU A 270 1.27 -2.65 18.44
N ARG A 271 1.55 -1.35 18.38
CA ARG A 271 2.91 -0.80 18.47
C ARG A 271 3.21 -0.12 19.81
N GLN A 272 2.20 0.24 20.60
CA GLN A 272 2.41 0.59 22.01
C GLN A 272 2.37 -0.65 22.90
N GLY A 273 3.22 -0.68 23.93
CA GLY A 273 3.34 -1.81 24.85
C GLY A 273 2.05 -2.11 25.61
N ASP A 274 1.92 -3.34 26.12
CA ASP A 274 0.79 -3.74 26.97
C ASP A 274 0.81 -3.04 28.34
N ASP A 275 1.92 -2.41 28.72
CA ASP A 275 2.06 -1.58 29.92
C ASP A 275 1.23 -0.28 29.85
N VAL A 276 0.86 0.14 28.65
CA VAL A 276 0.08 1.36 28.43
C VAL A 276 -1.42 1.04 28.51
N PRO A 277 -2.20 1.71 29.38
CA PRO A 277 -3.64 1.51 29.46
C PRO A 277 -4.35 1.85 28.14
N ASP A 278 -5.40 1.09 27.82
CA ASP A 278 -6.19 1.27 26.61
C ASP A 278 -6.73 2.72 26.46
N SER A 279 -7.13 3.37 27.55
CA SER A 279 -7.59 4.76 27.52
C SER A 279 -6.51 5.71 26.98
N ARG A 280 -5.25 5.56 27.42
CA ARG A 280 -4.14 6.38 26.93
C ARG A 280 -3.78 6.08 25.48
N LYS A 281 -4.00 4.84 25.02
CA LYS A 281 -3.82 4.48 23.60
C LYS A 281 -4.84 5.22 22.74
N PHE A 282 -6.10 5.33 23.20
CA PHE A 282 -7.11 6.15 22.54
C PHE A 282 -6.78 7.64 22.62
N ASP A 283 -6.34 8.16 23.77
CA ASP A 283 -5.91 9.56 23.89
C ASP A 283 -4.78 9.88 22.88
N SER A 284 -3.84 8.94 22.66
CA SER A 284 -2.77 9.07 21.66
C SER A 284 -3.29 9.11 20.23
N VAL A 285 -4.40 8.41 19.94
CA VAL A 285 -5.05 8.42 18.62
C VAL A 285 -5.68 9.78 18.37
N ASP A 286 -6.39 10.32 19.36
CA ASP A 286 -7.03 11.62 19.26
C ASP A 286 -6.00 12.75 19.15
N GLU A 287 -4.92 12.71 19.94
CA GLU A 287 -3.80 13.65 19.83
C GLU A 287 -3.17 13.61 18.43
N CYS A 288 -3.04 12.41 17.84
CA CYS A 288 -2.50 12.23 16.50
C CYS A 288 -3.42 12.81 15.41
N LEU A 289 -4.74 12.61 15.55
CA LEU A 289 -5.74 13.18 14.64
C LEU A 289 -5.69 14.71 14.69
N GLU A 290 -5.63 15.30 15.89
CA GLU A 290 -5.57 16.74 16.09
C GLU A 290 -4.26 17.35 15.56
N MET A 291 -3.11 16.74 15.86
CA MET A 291 -1.79 17.22 15.41
C MET A 291 -1.71 17.31 13.88
N LEU A 292 -2.34 16.37 13.18
CA LEU A 292 -2.32 16.28 11.72
C LEU A 292 -3.55 16.90 11.03
N GLY A 293 -4.50 17.44 11.81
CA GLY A 293 -5.74 18.03 11.31
C GLY A 293 -6.57 17.02 10.52
N LEU A 294 -6.79 15.83 11.09
CA LEU A 294 -7.55 14.73 10.52
C LEU A 294 -8.93 14.53 11.15
N ASP A 295 -9.32 15.37 12.13
CA ASP A 295 -10.54 15.21 12.92
C ASP A 295 -11.81 15.12 12.06
N GLU A 296 -11.95 16.00 11.07
CA GLU A 296 -13.12 16.06 10.18
C GLU A 296 -13.27 14.81 9.30
N ILE A 297 -12.17 14.10 9.04
CA ILE A 297 -12.14 12.92 8.17
C ILE A 297 -11.81 11.63 8.91
N ALA A 298 -11.77 11.68 10.25
CA ALA A 298 -11.33 10.57 11.09
C ALA A 298 -12.16 9.29 10.83
N ASP A 299 -13.46 9.43 10.64
CA ASP A 299 -14.38 8.31 10.43
C ASP A 299 -14.67 8.05 8.94
N GLN A 300 -13.97 8.72 8.03
CA GLN A 300 -14.04 8.48 6.59
C GLN A 300 -13.26 7.21 6.22
N ILE A 301 -13.78 6.42 5.27
CA ILE A 301 -13.04 5.27 4.70
C ILE A 301 -11.85 5.79 3.88
N ILE A 302 -10.67 5.22 4.07
CA ILE A 302 -9.42 5.65 3.43
C ILE A 302 -9.49 5.54 1.90
N ARG A 303 -10.19 4.52 1.38
CA ARG A 303 -10.33 4.24 -0.05
C ARG A 303 -10.88 5.46 -0.80
N GLY A 304 -10.13 5.95 -1.78
CA GLY A 304 -10.51 7.12 -2.60
C GLY A 304 -10.13 8.48 -1.99
N SER A 305 -9.37 8.50 -0.89
CA SER A 305 -8.86 9.74 -0.32
C SER A 305 -7.78 10.39 -1.19
N SER A 306 -7.67 11.73 -1.10
CA SER A 306 -6.62 12.49 -1.79
C SER A 306 -5.22 12.10 -1.30
N MET A 307 -4.21 12.29 -2.15
CA MET A 307 -2.82 11.97 -1.82
C MET A 307 -2.33 12.69 -0.56
N GLU A 308 -2.74 13.94 -0.37
CA GLU A 308 -2.46 14.71 0.85
C GLU A 308 -2.98 14.01 2.12
N LYS A 309 -4.27 13.62 2.12
CA LYS A 309 -4.89 12.93 3.26
C LYS A 309 -4.18 11.62 3.55
N LEU A 310 -3.84 10.85 2.50
CA LEU A 310 -3.09 9.60 2.63
C LEU A 310 -1.70 9.83 3.24
N LYS A 311 -0.98 10.89 2.87
CA LYS A 311 0.32 11.23 3.46
C LYS A 311 0.21 11.61 4.93
N ARG A 312 -0.81 12.40 5.30
CA ARG A 312 -1.07 12.72 6.72
C ARG A 312 -1.39 11.46 7.50
N LEU A 313 -2.25 10.59 6.99
CA LEU A 313 -2.52 9.29 7.61
C LEU A 313 -1.26 8.45 7.78
N THR A 314 -0.40 8.43 6.76
CA THR A 314 0.88 7.73 6.80
C THR A 314 1.71 8.18 7.99
N ILE A 315 1.87 9.49 8.15
CA ILE A 315 2.59 10.07 9.28
C ILE A 315 1.86 9.74 10.60
N GLY A 316 0.53 9.81 10.61
CA GLY A 316 -0.28 9.56 11.81
C GLY A 316 -0.23 8.12 12.31
N VAL A 317 -0.22 7.14 11.40
CA VAL A 317 -0.04 5.72 11.73
C VAL A 317 1.32 5.49 12.39
N GLU A 318 2.37 6.19 11.96
CA GLU A 318 3.70 6.12 12.59
C GLU A 318 3.73 6.84 13.94
N MET A 319 3.12 8.03 14.03
CA MET A 319 3.02 8.79 15.26
C MET A 319 2.20 8.09 16.35
N ALA A 320 1.20 7.29 15.97
CA ALA A 320 0.38 6.51 16.90
C ALA A 320 1.20 5.54 17.75
N ALA A 321 2.37 5.10 17.26
CA ALA A 321 3.31 4.28 18.01
C ALA A 321 4.10 5.06 19.07
N GLN A 322 3.92 6.39 19.15
CA GLN A 322 4.68 7.32 19.99
C GLN A 322 6.21 7.19 19.84
N PRO A 323 6.78 7.28 18.61
CA PRO A 323 8.21 7.16 18.41
C PRO A 323 8.96 8.38 18.99
N SER A 324 10.17 8.14 19.53
CA SER A 324 11.12 9.20 19.91
C SER A 324 11.86 9.82 18.73
N VAL A 325 12.02 9.04 17.66
CA VAL A 325 12.70 9.41 16.43
C VAL A 325 11.78 9.14 15.25
N LEU A 326 11.61 10.14 14.39
CA LEU A 326 10.79 10.04 13.18
C LEU A 326 11.64 10.29 11.93
N PHE A 327 11.65 9.32 11.01
CA PHE A 327 12.27 9.43 9.70
C PHE A 327 11.19 9.65 8.63
N LEU A 328 11.31 10.70 7.83
CA LEU A 328 10.34 11.02 6.77
C LEU A 328 11.04 11.11 5.40
N ASP A 329 10.69 10.22 4.48
CA ASP A 329 11.20 10.26 3.10
C ASP A 329 10.32 11.17 2.23
N GLU A 330 10.83 12.31 1.80
CA GLU A 330 10.18 13.25 0.90
C GLU A 330 8.68 13.48 1.21
N PRO A 331 8.34 13.93 2.44
CA PRO A 331 6.95 14.02 2.90
C PRO A 331 6.11 14.98 2.05
N THR A 332 6.73 15.92 1.34
CA THR A 332 6.06 16.92 0.49
C THR A 332 5.99 16.55 -1.00
N SER A 333 6.60 15.43 -1.43
CA SER A 333 6.66 15.05 -2.86
C SER A 333 5.28 14.74 -3.47
N GLY A 334 5.00 15.25 -4.67
CA GLY A 334 3.71 15.05 -5.35
C GLY A 334 2.54 15.85 -4.78
N LEU A 335 2.81 16.84 -3.91
CA LEU A 335 1.82 17.75 -3.36
C LEU A 335 2.01 19.17 -3.88
N ASP A 336 0.92 19.94 -3.92
CA ASP A 336 1.00 21.38 -4.13
C ASP A 336 1.54 22.10 -2.88
N ALA A 337 1.96 23.35 -3.04
CA ALA A 337 2.63 24.11 -1.99
C ALA A 337 1.79 24.30 -0.72
N ARG A 338 0.46 24.40 -0.84
CA ARG A 338 -0.43 24.57 0.32
C ARG A 338 -0.50 23.27 1.11
N SER A 339 -0.80 22.15 0.44
CA SER A 339 -0.86 20.83 1.08
C SER A 339 0.47 20.43 1.72
N ALA A 340 1.59 20.72 1.04
CA ALA A 340 2.93 20.51 1.59
C ALA A 340 3.16 21.31 2.88
N LYS A 341 2.70 22.56 2.94
CA LYS A 341 2.80 23.39 4.14
C LYS A 341 2.02 22.80 5.31
N VAL A 342 0.78 22.36 5.09
CA VAL A 342 -0.03 21.77 6.19
C VAL A 342 0.60 20.49 6.75
N ILE A 343 1.17 19.65 5.90
CA ILE A 343 1.90 18.46 6.36
C ILE A 343 3.10 18.88 7.23
N MET A 344 3.87 19.86 6.78
CA MET A 344 5.04 20.33 7.51
C MET A 344 4.70 21.07 8.81
N ASP A 345 3.58 21.79 8.87
CA ASP A 345 3.04 22.35 10.11
C ASP A 345 2.71 21.23 11.11
N GLY A 346 2.11 20.14 10.63
CA GLY A 346 1.90 18.93 11.44
C GLY A 346 3.23 18.38 11.97
N VAL A 347 4.20 18.15 11.09
CA VAL A 347 5.55 17.65 11.45
C VAL A 347 6.27 18.57 12.45
N ARG A 348 6.10 19.90 12.34
CA ARG A 348 6.61 20.88 13.30
C ARG A 348 6.03 20.69 14.68
N LYS A 349 4.70 20.52 14.80
CA LYS A 349 4.05 20.18 16.09
C LYS A 349 4.60 18.88 16.68
N VAL A 350 4.88 17.87 15.84
CA VAL A 350 5.49 16.61 16.29
C VAL A 350 6.90 16.82 16.85
N ALA A 351 7.71 17.64 16.18
CA ALA A 351 9.05 17.95 16.67
C ALA A 351 8.97 18.76 17.97
N ASP A 352 8.08 19.75 18.07
CA ASP A 352 7.89 20.60 19.26
C ASP A 352 7.50 19.81 20.51
N SER A 353 6.93 18.61 20.35
CA SER A 353 6.66 17.69 21.46
C SER A 353 7.92 17.01 22.03
N GLY A 354 9.13 17.38 21.56
CA GLY A 354 10.42 16.84 22.01
C GLY A 354 10.93 15.63 21.22
N ARG A 355 10.32 15.30 20.07
CA ARG A 355 10.77 14.19 19.20
C ARG A 355 11.89 14.67 18.28
N THR A 356 12.75 13.75 17.84
CA THR A 356 13.77 14.03 16.83
C THR A 356 13.22 13.70 15.46
N VAL A 357 13.22 14.67 14.54
CA VAL A 357 12.70 14.46 13.17
C VAL A 357 13.84 14.60 12.16
N LEU A 358 14.02 13.58 11.33
CA LEU A 358 14.93 13.59 10.19
C LEU A 358 14.12 13.41 8.92
N CYS A 359 14.24 14.33 7.97
CA CYS A 359 13.50 14.22 6.72
C CYS A 359 14.35 14.51 5.49
N THR A 360 14.11 13.77 4.41
CA THR A 360 14.62 14.13 3.08
C THR A 360 13.64 15.06 2.40
N ILE A 361 14.15 16.06 1.69
CA ILE A 361 13.30 16.97 0.93
C ILE A 361 13.96 17.40 -0.37
N HIS A 362 13.15 17.57 -1.40
CA HIS A 362 13.58 17.96 -2.73
C HIS A 362 12.94 19.32 -3.08
N GLN A 363 13.77 20.35 -3.24
CA GLN A 363 13.35 21.70 -3.67
C GLN A 363 12.09 22.25 -2.96
N PRO A 364 12.14 22.50 -1.63
CA PRO A 364 10.99 23.05 -0.92
C PRO A 364 10.69 24.51 -1.30
N SER A 365 9.46 24.94 -1.06
CA SER A 365 9.11 26.36 -1.02
C SER A 365 9.82 27.05 0.15
N THR A 366 9.98 28.37 0.07
CA THR A 366 10.60 29.19 1.13
C THR A 366 9.92 28.98 2.49
N ASP A 367 8.59 28.97 2.53
CA ASP A 367 7.80 28.72 3.75
C ASP A 367 8.14 27.39 4.41
N VAL A 368 8.24 26.31 3.62
CA VAL A 368 8.58 24.99 4.13
C VAL A 368 10.05 24.94 4.56
N PHE A 369 10.93 25.61 3.83
CA PHE A 369 12.36 25.62 4.15
C PHE A 369 12.66 26.28 5.49
N HIS A 370 11.92 27.34 5.84
CA HIS A 370 12.06 28.03 7.12
C HIS A 370 11.62 27.20 8.34
N MET A 371 10.92 26.08 8.15
CA MET A 371 10.51 25.20 9.26
C MET A 371 11.62 24.26 9.74
N PHE A 372 12.71 24.14 8.97
CA PHE A 372 13.87 23.30 9.34
C PHE A 372 14.80 24.05 10.30
N ASP A 373 15.27 23.33 11.32
CA ASP A 373 16.22 23.89 12.29
C ASP A 373 17.66 23.71 11.80
N SER A 374 17.95 22.54 11.25
CA SER A 374 19.28 22.14 10.80
C SER A 374 19.24 21.52 9.41
N LEU A 375 20.32 21.65 8.65
CA LEU A 375 20.44 21.13 7.30
C LEU A 375 21.72 20.30 7.16
N LEU A 376 21.60 19.11 6.57
CA LEU A 376 22.70 18.31 6.06
C LEU A 376 22.61 18.25 4.54
N MET A 377 23.65 18.75 3.88
CA MET A 377 23.71 18.88 2.43
C MET A 377 24.75 17.94 1.81
N LEU A 378 24.31 17.12 0.87
CA LEU A 378 25.15 16.18 0.11
C LEU A 378 25.30 16.64 -1.35
N LYS A 379 26.51 16.49 -1.90
CA LYS A 379 26.72 16.57 -3.36
C LYS A 379 26.62 15.20 -4.02
N ARG A 380 26.52 15.20 -5.35
CA ARG A 380 26.61 13.98 -6.15
C ARG A 380 27.92 13.25 -5.83
N GLY A 381 27.81 11.96 -5.50
CA GLY A 381 28.94 11.14 -5.05
C GLY A 381 29.00 10.91 -3.53
N GLY A 382 28.01 11.40 -2.76
CA GLY A 382 27.83 10.99 -1.37
C GLY A 382 28.71 11.69 -0.35
N GLU A 383 29.21 12.89 -0.70
CA GLU A 383 30.08 13.70 0.16
C GLU A 383 29.32 14.89 0.73
N MET A 384 29.66 15.29 1.96
CA MET A 384 29.04 16.42 2.64
C MET A 384 29.60 17.76 2.15
N VAL A 385 28.71 18.72 1.97
CA VAL A 385 29.03 20.09 1.55
C VAL A 385 28.69 21.12 2.62
N TYR A 386 27.69 20.81 3.45
CA TYR A 386 27.27 21.67 4.55
C TYR A 386 26.58 20.82 5.61
N PHE A 387 26.82 21.16 6.88
CA PHE A 387 26.05 20.68 8.00
C PHE A 387 26.01 21.76 9.08
N GLY A 388 24.83 22.15 9.54
CA GLY A 388 24.68 23.20 10.54
C GLY A 388 23.24 23.65 10.74
N ASP A 389 23.04 24.56 11.70
CA ASP A 389 21.76 25.22 11.94
C ASP A 389 21.50 26.27 10.84
N LEU A 390 20.27 26.33 10.33
CA LEU A 390 19.89 27.29 9.30
C LEU A 390 19.84 28.73 9.83
N GLY A 391 19.49 28.91 11.10
CA GLY A 391 19.29 30.20 11.73
C GLY A 391 18.02 30.92 11.25
N HIS A 392 17.71 32.07 11.85
CA HIS A 392 16.54 32.86 11.49
C HIS A 392 16.58 33.25 10.00
N GLU A 393 15.55 32.91 9.24
CA GLU A 393 15.46 33.14 7.78
C GLU A 393 16.67 32.60 7.00
N CYS A 394 17.24 31.48 7.45
CA CYS A 394 18.38 30.81 6.78
C CYS A 394 19.66 31.66 6.67
N LYS A 395 19.81 32.73 7.48
CA LYS A 395 20.96 33.63 7.41
C LYS A 395 22.31 32.94 7.63
N ALA A 396 22.37 31.93 8.51
CA ALA A 396 23.61 31.22 8.78
C ALA A 396 24.07 30.41 7.55
N LEU A 397 23.13 29.82 6.82
CA LEU A 397 23.38 29.12 5.57
C LEU A 397 23.85 30.07 4.47
N ILE A 398 23.14 31.19 4.28
CA ILE A 398 23.46 32.18 3.25
C ILE A 398 24.87 32.75 3.48
N ASN A 399 25.17 33.19 4.70
CA ASN A 399 26.48 33.71 5.07
C ASN A 399 27.61 32.69 4.82
N TYR A 400 27.36 31.40 5.05
CA TYR A 400 28.34 30.36 4.78
C TYR A 400 28.68 30.25 3.29
N PHE A 401 27.66 30.17 2.42
CA PHE A 401 27.89 30.03 0.98
C PHE A 401 28.42 31.32 0.35
N GLU A 402 27.99 32.50 0.80
CA GLU A 402 28.50 33.79 0.31
C GLU A 402 29.95 34.07 0.72
N ALA A 403 30.44 33.45 1.80
CA ALA A 403 31.84 33.54 2.20
C ALA A 403 32.78 32.76 1.26
N ILE A 404 32.26 31.84 0.44
CA ILE A 404 33.06 31.03 -0.48
C ILE A 404 33.38 31.85 -1.76
N PRO A 405 34.66 32.00 -2.13
CA PRO A 405 35.04 32.71 -3.35
C PRO A 405 34.39 32.09 -4.60
N GLY A 406 33.81 32.94 -5.45
CA GLY A 406 33.19 32.52 -6.71
C GLY A 406 31.71 32.14 -6.61
N VAL A 407 31.11 32.16 -5.41
CA VAL A 407 29.66 31.99 -5.24
C VAL A 407 28.94 33.30 -5.53
N GLN A 408 27.90 33.24 -6.37
CA GLN A 408 27.03 34.39 -6.62
C GLN A 408 26.14 34.64 -5.41
N ARG A 409 26.11 35.88 -4.91
CA ARG A 409 25.22 36.29 -3.81
C ARG A 409 23.77 36.05 -4.15
N ILE A 410 22.98 35.74 -3.13
CA ILE A 410 21.54 35.53 -3.30
C ILE A 410 20.87 36.86 -3.70
N THR A 411 19.85 36.77 -4.56
CA THR A 411 19.04 37.94 -4.92
C THR A 411 17.87 38.10 -3.94
N ASP A 412 17.48 39.34 -3.66
CA ASP A 412 16.39 39.62 -2.74
C ASP A 412 15.09 38.96 -3.20
N GLY A 413 14.44 38.20 -2.31
CA GLY A 413 13.21 37.45 -2.60
C GLY A 413 13.42 36.11 -3.31
N TYR A 414 14.66 35.72 -3.59
CA TYR A 414 14.95 34.40 -4.17
C TYR A 414 14.98 33.32 -3.08
N ASN A 415 14.50 32.12 -3.43
CA ASN A 415 14.39 31.03 -2.47
C ASN A 415 15.80 30.49 -2.10
N PRO A 416 16.23 30.57 -0.82
CA PRO A 416 17.55 30.09 -0.41
C PRO A 416 17.79 28.61 -0.72
N ALA A 417 16.74 27.78 -0.66
CA ALA A 417 16.85 26.36 -0.96
C ALA A 417 17.13 26.09 -2.45
N THR A 418 16.54 26.88 -3.35
CA THR A 418 16.80 26.79 -4.79
C THR A 418 18.19 27.33 -5.12
N TRP A 419 18.54 28.49 -4.55
CA TRP A 419 19.84 29.12 -4.72
C TRP A 419 20.99 28.21 -4.29
N MET A 420 20.94 27.60 -3.10
CA MET A 420 22.03 26.74 -2.64
C MET A 420 22.22 25.52 -3.55
N MET A 421 21.13 24.99 -4.13
CA MET A 421 21.17 23.87 -5.06
C MET A 421 21.82 24.26 -6.40
N GLU A 422 21.56 25.49 -6.87
CA GLU A 422 22.24 26.07 -8.03
C GLU A 422 23.74 26.27 -7.79
N VAL A 423 24.11 26.80 -6.62
CA VAL A 423 25.50 27.05 -6.22
C VAL A 423 26.32 25.76 -6.23
N ILE A 424 25.79 24.65 -5.72
CA ILE A 424 26.49 23.36 -5.73
C ILE A 424 26.45 22.62 -7.07
N GLY A 425 25.85 23.22 -8.11
CA GLY A 425 25.69 22.62 -9.43
C GLY A 425 24.67 21.47 -9.48
N ALA A 426 23.80 21.38 -8.48
CA ALA A 426 22.75 20.38 -8.35
C ALA A 426 21.49 20.79 -9.12
N GLY A 427 21.54 20.69 -10.45
CA GLY A 427 20.32 20.61 -11.27
C GLY A 427 19.96 21.79 -12.17
N VAL A 428 20.83 22.79 -12.38
CA VAL A 428 20.48 23.95 -13.26
C VAL A 428 21.57 24.30 -14.28
N ALA A 429 22.58 23.44 -14.48
CA ALA A 429 23.65 23.67 -15.45
C ALA A 429 23.25 23.44 -16.93
N SER A 430 21.96 23.56 -17.29
CA SER A 430 21.48 23.20 -18.64
C SER A 430 20.72 24.29 -19.39
N GLN A 431 20.29 25.39 -18.78
CA GLN A 431 19.34 26.27 -19.49
C GLN A 431 19.72 27.72 -19.72
N HIS A 432 20.58 28.37 -18.93
CA HIS A 432 20.94 29.77 -19.18
C HIS A 432 22.45 29.97 -19.17
N GLN A 433 23.09 29.70 -20.31
CA GLN A 433 24.26 30.40 -20.88
C GLN A 433 25.00 29.47 -21.84
N VAL A 434 24.54 29.47 -23.09
CA VAL A 434 25.33 29.01 -24.24
C VAL A 434 26.36 30.11 -24.52
N GLY A 435 27.66 29.85 -24.29
CA GLY A 435 28.70 30.71 -24.88
C GLY A 435 30.00 30.98 -24.13
N GLN A 436 30.36 30.29 -23.04
CA GLN A 436 31.71 30.43 -22.47
C GLN A 436 32.39 29.09 -22.21
N SER A 437 33.67 29.06 -22.60
CA SER A 437 34.58 27.92 -22.72
C SER A 437 34.77 27.12 -21.43
N ASN A 438 34.83 25.79 -21.60
CA ASN A 438 34.89 24.75 -20.57
C ASN A 438 36.19 24.69 -19.73
N GLU A 439 37.11 25.65 -19.83
CA GLU A 439 38.45 25.55 -19.21
C GLU A 439 38.63 26.33 -17.90
N GLU A 440 37.73 27.25 -17.54
CA GLU A 440 37.80 28.02 -16.28
C GLU A 440 36.87 27.51 -15.17
N ARG A 441 36.03 26.50 -15.43
CA ARG A 441 35.16 25.87 -14.41
C ARG A 441 35.80 24.62 -13.79
N GLN A 442 37.03 24.74 -13.29
CA GLN A 442 37.46 23.86 -12.19
C GLN A 442 36.58 24.20 -10.99
N GLY A 443 35.44 23.50 -10.90
CA GLY A 443 34.39 23.77 -9.94
C GLY A 443 34.95 23.86 -8.52
N THR A 444 34.60 24.93 -7.84
CA THR A 444 34.93 25.20 -6.44
C THR A 444 34.71 23.93 -5.61
N ASP A 445 35.75 23.39 -4.97
CA ASP A 445 35.62 22.16 -4.19
C ASP A 445 34.96 22.44 -2.83
N PHE A 446 33.63 22.46 -2.84
CA PHE A 446 32.83 22.73 -1.66
C PHE A 446 33.09 21.75 -0.50
N VAL A 447 33.55 20.52 -0.78
CA VAL A 447 33.88 19.54 0.27
C VAL A 447 35.12 19.97 1.03
N LYS A 448 36.14 20.47 0.31
CA LYS A 448 37.35 21.01 0.93
C LYS A 448 37.02 22.23 1.80
N TYR A 449 36.19 23.15 1.30
CA TYR A 449 35.76 24.32 2.07
C TYR A 449 34.99 23.92 3.33
N PHE A 450 34.08 22.95 3.25
CA PHE A 450 33.37 22.45 4.42
C PHE A 450 34.33 21.89 5.46
N ASN A 451 35.29 21.05 5.04
CA ASN A 451 36.26 20.43 5.95
C ASN A 451 37.16 21.46 6.67
N THR A 452 37.37 22.64 6.09
CA THR A 452 38.13 23.75 6.71
C THR A 452 37.26 24.82 7.36
N SER A 453 35.94 24.62 7.40
CA SER A 453 34.99 25.64 7.86
C SER A 453 34.74 25.58 9.36
N ALA A 454 34.31 26.71 9.94
CA ALA A 454 33.84 26.79 11.33
C ALA A 454 32.67 25.83 11.63
N ASN A 455 31.85 25.48 10.63
CA ASN A 455 30.74 24.52 10.79
C ASN A 455 31.27 23.10 11.05
N LYS A 456 32.37 22.73 10.39
CA LYS A 456 33.04 21.45 10.63
C LYS A 456 33.71 21.43 12.01
N GLU A 457 34.37 22.52 12.40
CA GLU A 457 34.93 22.65 13.76
C GLU A 457 33.84 22.55 14.84
N LEU A 458 32.66 23.17 14.62
CA LEU A 458 31.51 23.07 15.52
C LEU A 458 30.95 21.64 15.59
N LEU A 459 30.87 20.96 14.44
CA LEU A 459 30.48 19.55 14.37
C LEU A 459 31.47 18.68 15.15
N ASP A 460 32.78 18.90 14.97
CA ASP A 460 33.84 18.15 15.66
C ASP A 460 33.84 18.45 17.17
N ALA A 461 33.57 19.69 17.58
CA ALA A 461 33.40 20.05 18.99
C ALA A 461 32.19 19.33 19.61
N LYS A 462 31.07 19.22 18.89
CA LYS A 462 29.90 18.45 19.34
C LYS A 462 30.13 16.95 19.37
N MET A 463 31.15 16.42 18.69
CA MET A 463 31.56 15.02 18.88
C MET A 463 32.14 14.72 20.25
N ALA A 464 32.64 15.74 20.96
CA ALA A 464 33.10 15.60 22.33
C ALA A 464 31.97 15.72 23.37
N GLU A 465 30.75 16.06 22.95
CA GLU A 465 29.60 16.24 23.84
C GLU A 465 29.01 14.90 24.29
N ALA A 466 28.83 14.73 25.61
CA ALA A 466 28.21 13.56 26.20
C ALA A 466 26.71 13.52 25.90
N GLY A 467 26.19 12.35 25.53
CA GLY A 467 24.80 12.13 25.13
C GLY A 467 24.56 12.20 23.62
N LEU A 468 25.57 12.59 22.83
CA LEU A 468 25.47 12.63 21.36
C LEU A 468 26.35 11.55 20.72
N PHE A 469 27.68 11.70 20.85
CA PHE A 469 28.67 10.75 20.31
C PHE A 469 29.34 9.91 21.40
N GLN A 470 29.19 10.32 22.66
CA GLN A 470 29.66 9.56 23.83
C GLN A 470 28.47 9.21 24.73
N PRO A 471 28.46 8.04 25.39
CA PRO A 471 27.45 7.71 26.38
C PRO A 471 27.38 8.76 27.50
N SER A 472 26.16 9.19 27.85
CA SER A 472 25.92 10.03 29.04
C SER A 472 25.30 9.19 30.15
N GLU A 473 25.66 9.45 31.41
CA GLU A 473 25.02 8.80 32.57
C GLU A 473 23.55 9.19 32.73
N GLN A 474 23.14 10.33 32.15
CA GLN A 474 21.78 10.85 32.26
C GLN A 474 20.80 10.25 31.24
N LEU A 475 21.30 9.78 30.09
CA LEU A 475 20.48 9.23 29.00
C LEU A 475 20.61 7.70 28.96
N LYS A 476 19.48 7.00 29.02
CA LYS A 476 19.45 5.54 28.99
C LYS A 476 19.67 5.01 27.56
N PRO A 477 20.30 3.83 27.40
CA PRO A 477 20.40 3.18 26.11
C PRO A 477 19.01 2.77 25.62
N VAL A 478 18.71 3.09 24.35
CA VAL A 478 17.48 2.65 23.68
C VAL A 478 17.61 1.14 23.41
N SER A 479 17.03 0.32 24.28
CA SER A 479 17.06 -1.13 24.17
C SER A 479 15.66 -1.72 24.22
N PHE A 480 15.38 -2.63 23.30
CA PHE A 480 14.10 -3.31 23.21
C PHE A 480 14.25 -4.76 23.68
N SER A 481 13.57 -5.12 24.77
CA SER A 481 13.62 -6.48 25.33
C SER A 481 12.76 -7.47 24.55
N LYS A 482 11.68 -6.99 23.93
CA LYS A 482 10.74 -7.79 23.15
C LYS A 482 10.76 -7.35 21.69
N LYS A 483 10.66 -8.32 20.79
CA LYS A 483 10.56 -8.08 19.34
C LYS A 483 9.27 -7.35 18.92
N ARG A 484 8.20 -7.45 19.72
CA ARG A 484 6.89 -6.82 19.47
C ARG A 484 6.35 -6.21 20.76
N ALA A 485 5.63 -5.10 20.64
CA ALA A 485 5.13 -4.34 21.78
C ALA A 485 3.87 -4.97 22.40
N ALA A 486 2.88 -5.32 21.57
CA ALA A 486 1.60 -5.86 22.03
C ALA A 486 1.61 -7.37 22.30
N SER A 487 0.72 -7.82 23.19
CA SER A 487 0.52 -9.24 23.49
C SER A 487 -0.05 -10.01 22.30
N ASN A 488 0.13 -11.34 22.31
CA ASN A 488 -0.47 -12.22 21.30
C ASN A 488 -2.01 -12.12 21.26
N ASN A 489 -2.66 -11.92 22.41
CA ASN A 489 -4.12 -11.82 22.48
C ASN A 489 -4.61 -10.49 21.90
N THR A 490 -3.91 -9.39 22.20
CA THR A 490 -4.19 -8.07 21.61
C THR A 490 -4.02 -8.13 20.09
N GLN A 491 -2.93 -8.72 19.60
CA GLN A 491 -2.68 -8.91 18.18
C GLN A 491 -3.82 -9.69 17.50
N LEU A 492 -4.23 -10.84 18.06
CA LEU A 492 -5.32 -11.64 17.50
C LEU A 492 -6.65 -10.88 17.49
N ARG A 493 -7.01 -10.20 18.60
CA ARG A 493 -8.27 -9.46 18.71
C ARG A 493 -8.39 -8.37 17.65
N PHE A 494 -7.36 -7.52 17.51
CA PHE A 494 -7.39 -6.41 16.55
C PHE A 494 -7.30 -6.89 15.10
N LEU A 495 -6.59 -8.00 14.83
CA LEU A 495 -6.56 -8.60 13.49
C LEU A 495 -7.93 -9.20 13.12
N LEU A 496 -8.58 -9.91 14.04
CA LEU A 496 -9.93 -10.44 13.82
C LEU A 496 -10.92 -9.30 13.54
N ASP A 497 -10.94 -8.28 14.40
CA ASP A 497 -11.83 -7.13 14.26
C ASP A 497 -11.63 -6.40 12.92
N ARG A 498 -10.36 -6.18 12.54
CA ARG A 498 -9.99 -5.59 11.25
C ARG A 498 -10.52 -6.41 10.08
N PHE A 499 -10.28 -7.73 10.07
CA PHE A 499 -10.70 -8.58 8.97
C PHE A 499 -12.22 -8.75 8.90
N PHE A 500 -12.92 -8.91 10.03
CA PHE A 500 -14.38 -8.93 10.06
C PHE A 500 -14.98 -7.65 9.48
N THR A 501 -14.43 -6.51 9.90
CA THR A 501 -14.85 -5.20 9.39
C THR A 501 -14.56 -5.05 7.90
N LEU A 502 -13.35 -5.43 7.44
CA LEU A 502 -12.95 -5.38 6.04
C LEU A 502 -13.87 -6.23 5.14
N TYR A 503 -14.18 -7.45 5.59
CA TYR A 503 -15.04 -8.37 4.86
C TYR A 503 -16.45 -7.81 4.72
N TRP A 504 -17.03 -7.34 5.83
CA TRP A 504 -18.40 -6.82 5.82
C TRP A 504 -18.52 -5.50 5.04
N ARG A 505 -17.46 -4.68 5.03
CA ARG A 505 -17.36 -3.44 4.24
C ARG A 505 -17.04 -3.67 2.77
N THR A 506 -16.79 -4.92 2.37
CA THR A 506 -16.60 -5.30 0.97
C THR A 506 -17.84 -6.06 0.48
N PRO A 507 -18.99 -5.40 0.28
CA PRO A 507 -20.24 -6.07 -0.06
C PRO A 507 -20.16 -6.80 -1.40
N SER A 508 -19.33 -6.33 -2.33
CA SER A 508 -19.09 -7.00 -3.60
C SER A 508 -18.57 -8.42 -3.43
N TYR A 509 -17.78 -8.70 -2.37
CA TYR A 509 -17.27 -10.04 -2.09
C TYR A 509 -18.37 -10.94 -1.49
N ASN A 510 -18.94 -10.53 -0.36
CA ASN A 510 -19.92 -11.32 0.37
C ASN A 510 -21.22 -11.53 -0.41
N LEU A 511 -21.74 -10.48 -1.06
CA LEU A 511 -22.97 -10.56 -1.84
C LEU A 511 -22.80 -11.47 -3.06
N THR A 512 -21.64 -11.40 -3.72
CA THR A 512 -21.33 -12.28 -4.86
C THR A 512 -21.22 -13.74 -4.42
N ARG A 513 -20.55 -14.02 -3.28
CA ARG A 513 -20.46 -15.38 -2.72
C ARG A 513 -21.86 -15.92 -2.39
N LEU A 514 -22.67 -15.16 -1.65
CA LEU A 514 -24.03 -15.56 -1.27
C LEU A 514 -24.92 -15.77 -2.50
N PHE A 515 -24.89 -14.85 -3.45
CA PHE A 515 -25.64 -14.97 -4.70
C PHE A 515 -25.23 -16.22 -5.49
N ILE A 516 -23.93 -16.45 -5.68
CA ILE A 516 -23.44 -17.62 -6.42
C ILE A 516 -23.84 -18.92 -5.72
N SER A 517 -23.70 -19.01 -4.39
CA SER A 517 -24.08 -20.21 -3.63
C SER A 517 -25.57 -20.51 -3.72
N VAL A 518 -26.44 -19.51 -3.56
CA VAL A 518 -27.89 -19.69 -3.68
C VAL A 518 -28.28 -20.04 -5.12
N PHE A 519 -27.72 -19.31 -6.10
CA PHE A 519 -27.97 -19.58 -7.52
C PHE A 519 -27.54 -21.00 -7.91
N LEU A 520 -26.36 -21.44 -7.47
CA LEU A 520 -25.82 -22.78 -7.70
C LEU A 520 -26.72 -23.86 -7.08
N GLY A 521 -27.16 -23.64 -5.84
CA GLY A 521 -28.10 -24.53 -5.16
C GLY A 521 -29.43 -24.65 -5.90
N LEU A 522 -29.96 -23.54 -6.42
CA LEU A 522 -31.18 -23.54 -7.23
C LEU A 522 -30.99 -24.27 -8.56
N VAL A 523 -29.88 -24.06 -9.28
CA VAL A 523 -29.61 -24.74 -10.55
C VAL A 523 -29.49 -26.25 -10.35
N PHE A 524 -28.69 -26.70 -9.37
CA PHE A 524 -28.59 -28.14 -9.07
C PHE A 524 -29.91 -28.72 -8.60
N GLY A 525 -30.65 -27.98 -7.75
CA GLY A 525 -31.99 -28.35 -7.32
C GLY A 525 -32.90 -28.59 -8.52
N LEU A 526 -33.05 -27.60 -9.41
CA LEU A 526 -33.94 -27.64 -10.58
C LEU A 526 -33.59 -28.74 -11.58
N VAL A 527 -32.30 -28.96 -11.85
CA VAL A 527 -31.84 -29.96 -12.82
C VAL A 527 -32.16 -31.38 -12.35
N TYR A 528 -32.12 -31.63 -11.04
CA TYR A 528 -32.23 -32.98 -10.48
C TYR A 528 -33.49 -33.22 -9.62
N VAL A 529 -34.49 -32.31 -9.62
CA VAL A 529 -35.78 -32.49 -8.93
C VAL A 529 -36.45 -33.83 -9.30
N SER A 530 -36.32 -34.27 -10.55
CA SER A 530 -36.99 -35.45 -11.09
C SER A 530 -36.02 -36.59 -11.43
N ALA A 531 -34.84 -36.63 -10.81
CA ALA A 531 -33.81 -37.62 -11.15
C ALA A 531 -34.19 -39.04 -10.69
N GLU A 532 -34.35 -39.98 -11.63
CA GLU A 532 -34.55 -41.40 -11.34
C GLU A 532 -33.25 -42.19 -11.44
N PHE A 533 -32.74 -42.72 -10.32
CA PHE A 533 -31.49 -43.50 -10.26
C PHE A 533 -31.67 -44.99 -10.59
N LYS A 534 -32.57 -45.33 -11.52
CA LYS A 534 -32.86 -46.73 -11.91
C LYS A 534 -32.01 -47.22 -13.08
N THR A 535 -31.52 -46.29 -13.90
CA THR A 535 -30.68 -46.60 -15.08
C THR A 535 -29.22 -46.30 -14.79
N TYR A 536 -28.31 -46.96 -15.52
CA TYR A 536 -26.87 -46.68 -15.45
C TYR A 536 -26.56 -45.19 -15.70
N GLN A 537 -27.25 -44.57 -16.66
CA GLN A 537 -27.15 -43.14 -16.98
C GLN A 537 -27.58 -42.25 -15.81
N GLY A 538 -28.68 -42.59 -15.12
CA GLY A 538 -29.15 -41.84 -13.95
C GLY A 538 -28.14 -41.87 -12.80
N VAL A 539 -27.57 -43.04 -12.49
CA VAL A 539 -26.54 -43.19 -11.45
C VAL A 539 -25.26 -42.42 -11.81
N ASN A 540 -24.79 -42.52 -13.06
CA ASN A 540 -23.61 -41.80 -13.52
C ASN A 540 -23.82 -40.28 -13.47
N SER A 541 -25.01 -39.80 -13.83
CA SER A 541 -25.38 -38.38 -13.74
C SER A 541 -25.45 -37.89 -12.29
N GLY A 542 -25.87 -38.74 -11.35
CA GLY A 542 -25.86 -38.45 -9.92
C GLY A 542 -24.45 -38.35 -9.33
N LEU A 543 -23.54 -39.25 -9.73
CA LEU A 543 -22.12 -39.17 -9.35
C LEU A 543 -21.47 -37.89 -9.92
N GLY A 544 -21.77 -37.59 -11.19
CA GLY A 544 -21.34 -36.36 -11.86
C GLY A 544 -21.80 -35.10 -11.12
N MET A 545 -23.05 -35.09 -10.61
CA MET A 545 -23.58 -34.00 -9.80
C MET A 545 -22.75 -33.77 -8.54
N VAL A 546 -22.54 -34.81 -7.73
CA VAL A 546 -21.80 -34.69 -6.45
C VAL A 546 -20.37 -34.23 -6.68
N PHE A 547 -19.74 -34.76 -7.74
CA PHE A 547 -18.40 -34.35 -8.14
C PHE A 547 -18.36 -32.86 -8.52
N ILE A 548 -19.25 -32.42 -9.42
CA ILE A 548 -19.27 -31.04 -9.90
C ILE A 548 -19.70 -30.06 -8.81
N SER A 549 -20.69 -30.37 -7.99
CA SER A 549 -21.10 -29.49 -6.91
C SER A 549 -19.96 -29.24 -5.92
N THR A 550 -19.22 -30.30 -5.56
CA THR A 550 -18.11 -30.22 -4.62
C THR A 550 -16.92 -29.44 -5.21
N VAL A 551 -16.53 -29.76 -6.45
CA VAL A 551 -15.39 -29.12 -7.11
C VAL A 551 -15.69 -27.64 -7.41
N PHE A 552 -16.88 -27.31 -7.92
CA PHE A 552 -17.22 -25.93 -8.25
C PHE A 552 -17.37 -25.05 -7.02
N ILE A 553 -17.97 -25.53 -5.93
CA ILE A 553 -18.04 -24.74 -4.69
C ILE A 553 -16.63 -24.44 -4.17
N GLY A 554 -15.73 -25.42 -4.17
CA GLY A 554 -14.33 -25.22 -3.78
C GLY A 554 -13.60 -24.23 -4.68
N MET A 555 -13.74 -24.38 -6.01
CA MET A 555 -13.08 -23.50 -6.98
C MET A 555 -13.61 -22.06 -6.92
N VAL A 556 -14.93 -21.87 -6.80
CA VAL A 556 -15.54 -20.55 -6.66
C VAL A 556 -15.02 -19.86 -5.41
N SER A 557 -15.02 -20.56 -4.28
CA SER A 557 -14.54 -20.01 -2.99
C SER A 557 -13.05 -19.64 -3.04
N PHE A 558 -12.23 -20.47 -3.69
CA PHE A 558 -10.80 -20.18 -3.85
C PHE A 558 -10.55 -18.98 -4.78
N ILE A 559 -11.28 -18.87 -5.89
CA ILE A 559 -11.05 -17.78 -6.84
C ILE A 559 -11.62 -16.46 -6.30
N SER A 560 -12.71 -16.49 -5.54
CA SER A 560 -13.33 -15.28 -5.00
C SER A 560 -12.43 -14.56 -3.99
N ILE A 561 -11.64 -15.29 -3.20
CA ILE A 561 -10.78 -14.69 -2.16
C ILE A 561 -9.48 -14.11 -2.74
N LEU A 562 -9.03 -14.56 -3.93
CA LEU A 562 -7.76 -14.12 -4.51
C LEU A 562 -7.62 -12.59 -4.64
N PRO A 563 -8.60 -11.85 -5.23
CA PRO A 563 -8.48 -10.40 -5.35
C PRO A 563 -8.30 -9.70 -4.00
N LEU A 564 -9.05 -10.12 -2.98
CA LEU A 564 -8.96 -9.56 -1.63
C LEU A 564 -7.59 -9.85 -1.00
N ALA A 565 -7.08 -11.07 -1.15
CA ALA A 565 -5.74 -11.44 -0.68
C ALA A 565 -4.63 -10.65 -1.40
N PHE A 566 -4.79 -10.35 -2.70
CA PHE A 566 -3.85 -9.52 -3.45
C PHE A 566 -3.88 -8.06 -3.01
N GLU A 567 -5.05 -7.49 -2.72
CA GLU A 567 -5.19 -6.12 -2.20
C GLU A 567 -4.49 -5.97 -0.84
N GLU A 568 -4.66 -6.93 0.07
CA GLU A 568 -4.05 -6.90 1.42
C GLU A 568 -2.56 -7.29 1.45
N ARG A 569 -2.03 -7.85 0.37
CA ARG A 569 -0.64 -8.35 0.34
C ARG A 569 0.38 -7.26 0.63
N ALA A 570 0.22 -6.08 0.02
CA ALA A 570 1.16 -4.97 0.21
C ALA A 570 1.16 -4.49 1.67
N ALA A 571 -0.03 -4.39 2.27
CA ALA A 571 -0.24 -4.05 3.67
C ALA A 571 0.45 -5.03 4.63
N PHE A 572 0.37 -6.33 4.34
CA PHE A 572 0.97 -7.38 5.15
C PHE A 572 2.51 -7.32 5.18
N TYR A 573 3.18 -7.22 4.02
CA TYR A 573 4.66 -7.24 3.98
C TYR A 573 5.27 -6.06 4.76
N ARG A 574 4.62 -4.93 4.63
CA ARG A 574 4.84 -3.69 5.37
C ARG A 574 4.70 -3.88 6.88
N GLU A 575 3.54 -4.33 7.36
CA GLU A 575 3.27 -4.49 8.81
C GLU A 575 4.18 -5.56 9.43
N ARG A 576 4.59 -6.54 8.62
CA ARG A 576 5.60 -7.52 8.98
C ARG A 576 6.99 -6.90 9.10
N ALA A 577 7.33 -5.93 8.25
CA ALA A 577 8.62 -5.25 8.28
C ALA A 577 8.75 -4.35 9.51
N SER A 578 7.64 -3.73 9.96
CA SER A 578 7.56 -2.95 11.20
C SER A 578 7.35 -3.79 12.48
N GLN A 579 7.32 -5.12 12.35
CA GLN A 579 7.07 -6.06 13.46
C GLN A 579 5.75 -5.79 14.24
N THR A 580 4.74 -5.23 13.59
CA THR A 580 3.47 -4.84 14.24
C THR A 580 2.75 -6.05 14.87
N TYR A 581 2.76 -7.21 14.21
CA TYR A 581 2.16 -8.44 14.75
C TYR A 581 2.91 -9.69 14.28
N ASN A 582 2.55 -10.84 14.87
CA ASN A 582 3.02 -12.14 14.44
C ASN A 582 2.27 -12.60 13.18
N THR A 583 3.01 -13.06 12.18
CA THR A 583 2.49 -13.66 10.94
C THR A 583 1.47 -14.77 11.20
N LEU A 584 1.65 -15.55 12.27
CA LEU A 584 0.70 -16.61 12.64
C LEU A 584 -0.70 -16.06 12.92
N TRP A 585 -0.81 -14.97 13.68
CA TRP A 585 -2.11 -14.37 14.02
C TRP A 585 -2.79 -13.74 12.81
N TYR A 586 -2.02 -13.23 11.86
CA TYR A 586 -2.55 -12.74 10.58
C TYR A 586 -3.29 -13.85 9.82
N PHE A 587 -2.64 -15.00 9.62
CA PHE A 587 -3.24 -16.12 8.88
C PHE A 587 -4.43 -16.74 9.63
N ILE A 588 -4.31 -16.89 10.96
CA ILE A 588 -5.42 -17.39 11.80
C ILE A 588 -6.64 -16.46 11.67
N SER A 589 -6.45 -15.15 11.82
CA SER A 589 -7.56 -14.20 11.74
C SER A 589 -8.20 -14.18 10.35
N PHE A 590 -7.37 -14.19 9.30
CA PHE A 590 -7.83 -14.27 7.92
C PHE A 590 -8.64 -15.54 7.62
N THR A 591 -8.29 -16.66 8.28
CA THR A 591 -9.00 -17.94 8.10
C THR A 591 -10.31 -17.99 8.90
N ILE A 592 -10.31 -17.49 10.13
CA ILE A 592 -11.48 -17.51 11.01
C ILE A 592 -12.62 -16.65 10.44
N VAL A 593 -12.29 -15.53 9.80
CA VAL A 593 -13.27 -14.61 9.23
C VAL A 593 -14.02 -15.19 8.02
N GLU A 594 -13.45 -16.20 7.36
CA GLU A 594 -14.09 -16.92 6.25
C GLU A 594 -15.11 -17.98 6.69
N LEU A 595 -15.13 -18.35 7.99
CA LEU A 595 -16.00 -19.41 8.51
C LEU A 595 -17.50 -19.04 8.53
N PRO A 596 -17.90 -17.84 9.00
CA PRO A 596 -19.28 -17.37 8.85
C PRO A 596 -19.67 -17.20 7.37
#